data_AF-A0A935SUH5-F1
#
_entry.id   AF-A0A935SUH5-F1
#
_cell.length_a   1.000
_cell.length_b   1.000
_cell.length_c   1.000
_cell.angle_alpha   90.00
_cell.angle_beta   90.00
_cell.angle_gamma   90.00
#
_symmetry.space_group_name_H-M   'P 1'
#
loop_
_entity.id
_entity.type
_entity.pdbx_description
1 polymer ?
#
loop_
_entity_poly.entity_id
_entity_poly.type
_entity_poly.pdbx_seq_one_letter_code
_entity_poly.pdbx_strand_id
1 'polypeptide(L)' 'MDNKKTCGHNACGCPVGEDSTYCSDHCTDAAEMDLDEISCDCGHEGCG' A
#
# COMPACT_ATOMS: atom_id res chain seq x y z
N MET A 1 12.83 13.12 12.18
CA MET A 1 11.40 13.21 11.84
C MET A 1 11.05 11.94 11.11
N ASP A 2 10.42 10.98 11.77
CA ASP A 2 9.99 9.73 11.13
C ASP A 2 8.68 9.98 10.39
N ASN A 3 8.77 10.59 9.19
CA ASN A 3 7.64 10.71 8.28
C ASN A 3 7.36 9.32 7.68
N LYS A 4 6.75 8.45 8.48
CA LYS A 4 6.31 7.12 8.03
C LYS A 4 5.24 7.33 6.96
N LYS A 5 5.64 7.21 5.70
CA LYS A 5 4.69 7.16 4.58
C LYS A 5 3.86 5.89 4.72
N THR A 6 2.61 5.98 4.31
CA THR A 6 1.73 4.82 4.17
C THR A 6 1.61 4.46 2.70
N CYS A 7 1.22 3.22 2.43
CA CYS A 7 0.98 2.73 1.09
C CYS A 7 0.00 3.66 0.34
N GLY A 8 0.28 3.92 -0.94
CA GLY A 8 -0.56 4.74 -1.80
C GLY A 8 -1.85 4.06 -2.25
N HIS A 9 -2.02 2.76 -2.01
CA HIS A 9 -3.26 2.05 -2.31
C HIS A 9 -4.28 2.30 -1.20
N ASN A 10 -5.50 2.73 -1.58
CA ASN A 10 -6.49 3.24 -0.63
C ASN A 10 -6.88 2.23 0.46
N ALA A 11 -7.01 0.94 0.11
CA ALA A 11 -7.34 -0.11 1.05
C ALA A 11 -6.12 -0.66 1.84
N CYS A 12 -4.93 -0.05 1.71
CA CYS A 12 -3.70 -0.50 2.33
C CYS A 12 -3.17 0.50 3.37
N GLY A 13 -3.18 0.11 4.65
CA GLY A 13 -2.59 0.88 5.75
C GLY A 13 -1.09 0.64 5.98
N CYS A 14 -0.40 -0.13 5.14
CA CYS A 14 0.97 -0.55 5.42
C CYS A 14 1.96 0.62 5.42
N PRO A 15 2.92 0.67 6.38
CA PRO A 15 4.00 1.63 6.33
C PRO A 15 4.93 1.32 5.16
N VAL A 16 5.39 2.36 4.47
CA VAL A 16 6.33 2.27 3.35
C VAL A 16 7.58 3.11 3.64
N GLY A 17 8.69 2.72 3.02
CA GLY A 17 9.94 3.48 3.11
C GLY A 17 9.80 4.90 2.54
N GLU A 18 10.72 5.79 2.91
CA GLU A 18 10.67 7.19 2.45
C GLU A 18 10.73 7.32 0.92
N ASP A 19 11.41 6.38 0.25
CA ASP A 19 11.56 6.31 -1.20
C ASP A 19 10.52 5.38 -1.89
N SER A 20 9.57 4.82 -1.15
CA SER A 20 8.54 3.93 -1.69
C SER A 20 7.15 4.51 -1.52
N THR A 21 6.33 4.39 -2.57
CA THR A 21 4.92 4.79 -2.52
C THR A 21 4.02 3.63 -2.14
N TYR A 22 4.39 2.41 -2.55
CA TYR A 22 3.60 1.20 -2.32
C TYR A 22 4.40 0.20 -1.48
N CYS A 23 3.69 -0.58 -0.66
CA CYS A 23 4.32 -1.58 0.19
C CYS A 23 4.72 -2.84 -0.59
N SER A 24 4.04 -3.13 -1.70
CA SER A 24 4.23 -4.33 -2.52
C SER A 24 3.92 -4.03 -3.99
N ASP A 25 4.37 -4.90 -4.88
CA ASP A 25 4.00 -4.86 -6.31
C ASP A 25 2.48 -4.99 -6.50
N HIS A 26 1.78 -5.76 -5.65
CA HIS A 26 0.32 -5.89 -5.71
C HIS A 26 -0.38 -4.54 -5.52
N CYS A 27 0.05 -3.74 -4.54
CA CYS A 27 -0.52 -2.40 -4.34
C CYS A 27 -0.17 -1.43 -5.47
N THR A 28 0.98 -1.62 -6.11
CA THR A 28 1.38 -0.82 -7.28
C THR A 28 0.45 -1.14 -8.45
N ASP A 29 0.29 -2.43 -8.77
CA ASP A 29 -0.57 -2.90 -9.85
C ASP A 29 -2.04 -2.51 -9.60
N ALA A 30 -2.56 -2.73 -8.38
CA ALA A 30 -3.90 -2.31 -8.01
C ALA A 30 -4.12 -0.80 -8.17
N ALA A 31 -3.13 0.03 -7.81
CA ALA A 31 -3.23 1.48 -8.02
C ALA A 31 -3.10 1.89 -9.49
N GLU A 32 -2.25 1.22 -10.28
CA GLU A 32 -2.11 1.48 -11.72
C GLU A 32 -3.34 1.02 -12.52
N MET A 33 -3.99 -0.04 -12.07
CA MET A 33 -5.21 -0.58 -12.65
C MET A 33 -6.50 0.10 -12.14
N ASP A 34 -6.37 1.07 -11.23
CA ASP A 34 -7.50 1.72 -10.53
C ASP A 34 -8.46 0.68 -9.91
N LEU A 35 -7.87 -0.37 -9.34
CA LEU A 35 -8.57 -1.48 -8.74
C LEU A 35 -9.13 -1.03 -7.38
N ASP A 36 -10.43 -0.77 -7.36
CA ASP A 36 -11.16 -0.39 -6.14
C ASP A 36 -11.43 -1.66 -5.30
N GLU A 37 -10.38 -2.11 -4.62
CA GLU A 37 -10.45 -3.27 -3.73
C GLU A 37 -10.99 -2.86 -2.37
N ILE A 38 -11.97 -3.60 -1.84
CA ILE A 38 -12.56 -3.34 -0.51
C ILE A 38 -11.53 -3.61 0.60
N SER A 39 -10.58 -4.52 0.35
CA SER A 39 -9.54 -4.93 1.28
C SER A 39 -8.27 -5.23 0.50
N CYS A 40 -7.15 -4.66 0.93
CA CYS A 40 -5.87 -4.91 0.29
C CYS A 40 -5.31 -6.29 0.67
N ASP A 41 -4.93 -7.09 -0.33
CA ASP A 41 -4.31 -8.41 -0.14
C ASP A 41 -2.78 -8.34 -0.33
N CYS A 42 -2.17 -7.26 0.14
CA CYS A 42 -0.74 -7.00 -0.02
C CYS A 42 0.20 -8.05 0.62
N GLY A 43 -0.36 -8.99 1.38
CA GLY A 43 0.37 -10.07 2.05
C GLY A 43 1.15 -9.64 3.29
N HIS A 44 1.12 -8.36 3.68
CA HIS A 44 1.74 -7.91 4.92
C HIS A 44 0.86 -8.24 6.14
N GLU A 45 1.50 -8.69 7.22
CA GLU A 45 0.82 -8.85 8.51
C GLU A 45 0.29 -7.50 9.00
N GLY A 46 -1.03 -7.43 9.22
CA GLY A 46 -1.71 -6.19 9.63
C GLY A 46 -2.04 -5.24 8.47
N CYS A 47 -2.04 -5.72 7.21
CA CYS A 47 -2.60 -4.99 6.07
C CYS A 47 -4.13 -4.83 6.27
N GLY A 48 -4.59 -3.60 6.55
CA GLY A 48 -5.99 -3.27 6.83
C GLY A 48 -6.15 -2.09 7.76
#